data_AF-A0A951NA12-F1
#
_entry.id   AF-A0A951NA12-F1
#
_cell.length_a   1.000
_cell.length_b   1.000
_cell.length_c   1.000
_cell.angle_alpha   90.00
_cell.angle_beta   90.00
_cell.angle_gamma   90.00
#
_symmetry.space_group_name_H-M   'P 1'
#
loop_
_entity.id
_entity.type
_entity.pdbx_description
1 polymer ?
#
loop_
_entity_poly.entity_id
_entity_poly.type
_entity_poly.pdbx_seq_one_letter_code
_entity_poly.pdbx_strand_id
1 'polypeptide(L)'
;TPVELARIIAARLGLTGALGTVSEVQDGLYTGRLVGEPLHGPAKAAAVRALAEREGLDLSRCTAYSDSCNDVPMLTTVGHAVAVNPDVPLREEARARGWDVRDFRTGRKAAKVGVPAAAGAGALAGSVVAGLALHRRHVRRPGRLHAALRAIG
;
A
#
# COMPACT_ATOMS: atom_id res chain seq x y z
N THR A 1 -12.24 0.98 16.86
CA THR A 1 -13.47 0.82 16.05
C THR A 1 -14.59 0.35 16.96
N PRO A 2 -15.79 0.93 16.89
CA PRO A 2 -16.96 0.42 17.59
C PRO A 2 -17.23 -1.05 17.24
N VAL A 3 -17.64 -1.86 18.22
CA VAL A 3 -17.83 -3.31 18.06
C VAL A 3 -18.92 -3.64 17.05
N GLU A 4 -19.96 -2.81 16.93
CA GLU A 4 -21.07 -2.98 16.00
C GLU A 4 -20.58 -2.97 14.55
N LEU A 5 -19.76 -1.98 14.21
CA LEU A 5 -19.16 -1.87 12.86
C LEU A 5 -18.20 -3.03 12.60
N ALA A 6 -17.40 -3.41 13.61
CA ALA A 6 -16.48 -4.53 13.50
C ALA A 6 -17.23 -5.86 13.23
N ARG A 7 -18.37 -6.09 13.89
CA ARG A 7 -19.23 -7.27 13.67
C ARG A 7 -19.84 -7.30 12.26
N ILE A 8 -20.29 -6.15 11.75
CA ILE A 8 -20.81 -6.06 10.37
C ILE A 8 -19.72 -6.44 9.37
N ILE A 9 -18.50 -5.93 9.55
CA ILE A 9 -17.37 -6.26 8.69
C ILE A 9 -17.01 -7.74 8.79
N ALA A 10 -16.94 -8.29 10.00
CA ALA A 10 -16.67 -9.72 10.22
C ALA A 10 -17.68 -10.61 9.50
N ALA A 11 -18.98 -10.31 9.62
CA ALA A 11 -20.04 -11.05 8.94
C ALA A 11 -19.90 -10.99 7.41
N ARG A 12 -19.62 -9.80 6.85
CA ARG A 12 -19.43 -9.62 5.40
C ARG A 12 -18.20 -10.35 4.85
N LEU A 13 -17.18 -10.54 5.68
CA LEU A 13 -15.94 -11.23 5.30
C LEU A 13 -15.94 -12.72 5.68
N GLY A 14 -17.02 -13.26 6.25
CA GLY A 14 -17.09 -14.66 6.67
C GLY A 14 -16.18 -15.00 7.85
N LEU A 15 -15.88 -14.02 8.72
CA LEU A 15 -15.09 -14.21 9.93
C LEU A 15 -15.97 -14.72 11.08
N THR A 16 -15.36 -15.39 12.05
CA THR A 16 -16.07 -16.00 13.19
C THR A 16 -16.55 -15.00 14.24
N GLY A 17 -15.99 -13.79 14.26
CA GLY A 17 -16.35 -12.77 15.22
C GLY A 17 -15.53 -11.49 15.11
N ALA A 18 -15.80 -10.56 16.01
CA ALA A 18 -15.08 -9.30 16.12
C ALA A 18 -15.01 -8.82 17.56
N LEU A 19 -13.87 -8.20 17.90
CA LEU A 19 -13.67 -7.42 19.11
C LEU A 19 -13.59 -5.94 18.71
N GLY A 20 -14.15 -5.06 19.53
CA GLY A 20 -14.14 -3.63 19.29
C GLY A 20 -14.38 -2.84 20.57
N THR A 21 -14.20 -1.52 20.48
CA THR A 21 -14.59 -0.59 21.54
C THR A 21 -16.11 -0.65 21.70
N VAL A 22 -16.60 -0.65 22.94
CA VAL A 22 -18.04 -0.69 23.24
C VAL A 22 -18.51 0.72 23.62
N SER A 23 -19.46 1.26 22.87
CA SER A 23 -20.10 2.54 23.21
C SER A 23 -21.25 2.30 24.17
N GLU A 24 -21.46 3.22 25.12
CA GLU A 24 -22.62 3.16 26.01
C GLU A 24 -23.90 3.58 25.26
N VAL A 25 -24.95 2.78 25.45
CA VAL A 25 -26.28 3.02 24.90
C VAL A 25 -27.28 3.00 26.04
N GLN A 26 -28.10 4.05 26.15
CA GLN A 26 -29.22 4.14 27.08
C GLN A 26 -30.49 4.47 26.29
N ASP A 27 -31.56 3.73 26.53
CA ASP A 27 -32.85 3.88 25.84
C ASP A 27 -32.75 3.89 24.30
N GLY A 28 -31.84 3.08 23.76
CA GLY A 28 -31.59 2.96 22.32
C GLY A 28 -30.76 4.11 21.71
N LEU A 29 -30.27 5.04 22.52
CA LEU A 29 -29.46 6.19 22.09
C LEU A 29 -28.02 6.10 22.60
N TYR A 30 -27.06 6.47 21.76
CA TYR A 30 -25.67 6.62 22.17
C TYR A 30 -25.52 7.78 23.14
N THR A 31 -24.92 7.53 24.30
CA THR A 31 -24.71 8.58 25.32
C THR A 31 -23.46 9.43 25.03
N GLY A 32 -22.62 8.99 24.09
CA GLY A 32 -21.30 9.56 23.82
C GLY A 32 -20.19 9.05 24.76
N ARG A 33 -20.53 8.23 25.76
CA ARG A 33 -19.55 7.57 26.64
C ARG A 33 -19.21 6.17 26.13
N LEU A 34 -18.12 5.61 26.65
CA LEU A 34 -17.71 4.23 26.39
C LEU A 34 -18.07 3.35 27.58
N VAL A 35 -18.35 2.08 27.30
CA VAL A 35 -18.37 1.03 28.33
C VAL A 35 -16.93 0.55 28.51
N GLY A 36 -16.28 1.05 29.56
CA GLY A 36 -14.87 0.78 29.85
C GLY A 36 -13.90 1.53 28.92
N GLU A 37 -12.68 1.03 28.83
CA GLU A 37 -11.60 1.66 28.06
C GLU A 37 -11.71 1.35 26.55
N PRO A 38 -11.22 2.25 25.68
CA PRO A 38 -11.11 1.97 24.25
C PRO A 38 -10.27 0.71 23.98
N LEU A 39 -10.70 -0.11 23.00
CA LEU A 39 -9.94 -1.26 22.54
C LEU A 39 -8.75 -0.80 21.66
N HIS A 40 -7.72 -0.28 22.32
CA HIS A 40 -6.54 0.29 21.69
C HIS A 40 -5.26 -0.13 22.44
N GLY A 41 -4.15 -0.28 21.71
CA GLY A 41 -2.86 -0.53 22.34
C GLY A 41 -2.83 -1.82 23.19
N PRO A 42 -2.36 -1.74 24.45
CA PRO A 42 -2.34 -2.87 25.37
C PRO A 42 -3.71 -3.54 25.59
N ALA A 43 -4.82 -2.80 25.49
CA ALA A 43 -6.17 -3.36 25.65
C ALA A 43 -6.49 -4.39 24.54
N LYS A 44 -5.97 -4.21 23.32
CA LYS A 44 -6.08 -5.21 22.25
C LYS A 44 -5.36 -6.50 22.61
N ALA A 45 -4.14 -6.40 23.16
CA ALA A 45 -3.37 -7.56 23.59
C ALA A 45 -4.09 -8.34 24.70
N ALA A 46 -4.65 -7.63 25.68
CA ALA A 46 -5.45 -8.24 26.75
C ALA A 46 -6.69 -8.95 26.18
N ALA A 47 -7.42 -8.31 25.28
CA ALA A 47 -8.62 -8.90 24.68
C ALA A 47 -8.31 -10.14 23.81
N VAL A 48 -7.18 -10.16 23.09
CA VAL A 48 -6.73 -11.33 22.33
C VAL A 48 -6.35 -12.50 23.25
N ARG A 49 -5.66 -12.23 24.37
CA ARG A 49 -5.36 -13.27 25.37
C ARG A 49 -6.63 -13.84 25.99
N ALA A 50 -7.57 -12.99 26.42
CA ALA A 50 -8.84 -13.43 26.97
C ALA A 50 -9.70 -14.21 25.96
N LEU A 51 -9.65 -13.83 24.68
CA LEU A 51 -10.26 -14.60 23.59
C LEU A 51 -9.61 -16.00 23.47
N ALA A 52 -8.28 -16.05 23.44
CA ALA A 52 -7.56 -17.31 23.31
C ALA A 52 -7.83 -18.26 24.48
N GLU A 53 -7.85 -17.76 25.71
CA GLU A 53 -8.18 -18.55 26.90
C GLU A 53 -9.60 -19.12 26.81
N ARG A 54 -10.60 -18.29 26.46
CA ARG A 54 -11.99 -18.72 26.38
C ARG A 54 -12.22 -19.78 25.29
N GLU A 55 -11.53 -19.65 24.17
CA GLU A 55 -11.71 -20.52 23.00
C GLU A 55 -10.70 -21.69 22.96
N GLY A 56 -9.80 -21.79 23.95
CA GLY A 56 -8.75 -22.82 24.01
C GLY A 56 -7.72 -22.72 22.88
N LEU A 57 -7.39 -21.51 22.43
CA LEU A 57 -6.46 -21.26 21.34
C LEU A 57 -5.02 -21.13 21.84
N ASP A 58 -4.11 -21.82 21.18
CA ASP A 58 -2.67 -21.64 21.37
C ASP A 58 -2.17 -20.48 20.52
N LEU A 59 -1.91 -19.33 21.17
CA LEU A 59 -1.44 -18.11 20.50
C LEU A 59 -0.10 -18.28 19.78
N SER A 60 0.74 -19.25 20.16
CA SER A 60 1.99 -19.56 19.45
C SER A 60 1.76 -20.10 18.05
N ARG A 61 0.54 -20.61 17.78
CA ARG A 61 0.10 -21.10 16.47
C ARG A 61 -0.79 -20.11 15.73
N CYS A 62 -1.02 -18.93 16.31
CA CYS A 62 -1.85 -17.89 15.73
C CYS A 62 -1.02 -16.90 14.90
N THR A 63 -1.70 -16.27 13.95
CA THR A 63 -1.16 -15.17 13.15
C THR A 63 -1.95 -13.90 13.41
N ALA A 64 -1.25 -12.77 13.60
CA ALA A 64 -1.86 -11.46 13.73
C ALA A 64 -1.33 -10.50 12.66
N TYR A 65 -2.22 -9.65 12.17
CA TYR A 65 -1.94 -8.67 11.12
C TYR A 65 -2.26 -7.26 11.62
N SER A 66 -1.39 -6.29 11.37
CA SER A 66 -1.70 -4.88 11.62
C SER A 66 -0.89 -3.94 10.71
N ASP A 67 -1.40 -2.72 10.53
CA ASP A 67 -0.76 -1.62 9.81
C ASP A 67 -0.22 -0.52 10.73
N SER A 68 -0.49 -0.58 12.04
CA SER A 68 -0.15 0.49 12.98
C SER A 68 0.73 0.03 14.14
N CYS A 69 1.67 0.88 14.55
CA CYS A 69 2.54 0.63 15.70
C CYS A 69 1.81 0.50 17.04
N ASN A 70 0.59 1.04 17.12
CA ASN A 70 -0.28 0.88 18.28
C ASN A 70 -0.57 -0.59 18.60
N ASP A 71 -0.45 -1.48 17.61
CA ASP A 71 -0.79 -2.90 17.77
C ASP A 71 0.44 -3.76 18.10
N VAL A 72 1.63 -3.18 18.26
CA VAL A 72 2.85 -3.91 18.68
C VAL A 72 2.62 -4.78 19.93
N PRO A 73 1.92 -4.31 20.99
CA PRO A 73 1.61 -5.17 22.13
C PRO A 73 0.83 -6.42 21.75
N MET A 74 -0.13 -6.34 20.82
CA MET A 74 -0.93 -7.46 20.34
C MET A 74 -0.13 -8.36 19.40
N LEU A 75 0.64 -7.79 18.48
CA LEU A 75 1.49 -8.55 17.56
C LEU A 75 2.55 -9.37 18.31
N THR A 76 3.03 -8.87 19.45
CA THR A 76 3.99 -9.57 20.30
C THR A 76 3.38 -10.76 21.04
N THR A 77 2.04 -10.92 21.09
CA THR A 77 1.41 -12.04 21.81
C THR A 77 1.30 -13.32 20.99
N VAL A 78 1.41 -13.25 19.67
CA VAL A 78 1.20 -14.38 18.77
C VAL A 78 2.52 -14.95 18.25
N GLY A 79 2.51 -16.20 17.78
CA GLY A 79 3.69 -16.82 17.18
C GLY A 79 4.07 -16.25 15.81
N HIS A 80 3.11 -15.72 15.06
CA HIS A 80 3.34 -15.17 13.72
C HIS A 80 2.77 -13.75 13.60
N ALA A 81 3.62 -12.74 13.63
CA ALA A 81 3.21 -11.35 13.42
C ALA A 81 3.52 -10.90 11.98
N VAL A 82 2.56 -10.20 11.37
CA VAL A 82 2.66 -9.68 10.00
C VAL A 82 2.29 -8.21 9.98
N ALA A 83 3.24 -7.36 9.58
CA ALA A 83 3.05 -5.94 9.36
C ALA A 83 2.53 -5.70 7.93
N VAL A 84 1.26 -5.33 7.79
CA VAL A 84 0.60 -5.11 6.50
C VAL A 84 0.48 -3.62 6.24
N ASN A 85 1.07 -3.14 5.15
CA ASN A 85 1.12 -1.71 4.84
C ASN A 85 1.52 -0.84 6.04
N PRO A 86 2.60 -1.18 6.78
CA PRO A 86 2.88 -0.55 8.07
C PRO A 86 3.15 0.94 7.96
N ASP A 87 2.78 1.67 9.00
CA ASP A 87 3.34 2.98 9.33
C ASP A 87 4.87 2.90 9.56
N VAL A 88 5.54 4.04 9.67
CA VAL A 88 7.01 4.06 9.82
C VAL A 88 7.45 3.37 11.12
N PRO A 89 6.86 3.66 12.29
CA PRO A 89 7.29 3.01 13.53
C PRO A 89 7.06 1.48 13.53
N LEU A 90 5.93 0.99 13.01
CA LEU A 90 5.68 -0.45 12.91
C LEU A 90 6.66 -1.13 11.94
N ARG A 91 7.07 -0.44 10.87
CA ARG A 91 8.06 -0.99 9.94
C ARG A 91 9.43 -1.17 10.60
N GLU A 92 9.83 -0.23 11.44
CA GLU A 92 11.06 -0.33 12.21
C GLU A 92 10.99 -1.48 13.22
N GLU A 93 9.88 -1.57 13.95
CA GLU A 93 9.65 -2.66 14.90
C GLU A 93 9.65 -4.03 14.22
N ALA A 94 8.96 -4.15 13.09
CA ALA A 94 8.91 -5.39 12.31
C ALA A 94 10.31 -5.81 11.84
N ARG A 95 11.16 -4.87 11.41
CA ARG A 95 12.56 -5.15 11.05
C ARG A 95 13.37 -5.61 12.26
N ALA A 96 13.23 -4.93 13.39
CA ALA A 96 13.96 -5.26 14.61
C ALA A 96 13.60 -6.66 15.14
N ARG A 97 12.33 -7.07 15.00
CA ARG A 97 11.82 -8.36 15.47
C ARG A 97 11.86 -9.48 14.42
N GLY A 98 12.22 -9.18 13.18
CA GLY A 98 12.15 -10.14 12.07
C GLY A 98 10.72 -10.54 11.68
N TRP A 99 9.74 -9.66 11.87
CA TRP A 99 8.35 -9.90 11.45
C TRP A 99 8.19 -9.72 9.94
N ASP A 100 7.25 -10.48 9.38
CA ASP A 100 6.89 -10.41 7.97
C ASP A 100 6.30 -9.03 7.63
N VAL A 101 6.77 -8.41 6.54
CA VAL A 101 6.22 -7.14 6.03
C VAL A 101 5.57 -7.36 4.67
N ARG A 102 4.29 -7.00 4.55
CA ARG A 102 3.52 -7.05 3.30
C ARG A 102 3.09 -5.63 2.89
N ASP A 103 3.76 -5.04 1.91
CA ASP A 103 3.43 -3.69 1.41
C ASP A 103 2.82 -3.73 0.01
N PHE A 104 1.51 -3.48 -0.06
CA PHE A 104 0.71 -3.51 -1.28
C PHE A 104 0.57 -2.12 -1.92
N ARG A 105 1.08 -1.06 -1.29
CA ARG A 105 1.03 0.32 -1.84
C ARG A 105 2.03 0.52 -2.97
N THR A 106 3.06 -0.31 -3.03
CA THR A 106 4.22 -0.18 -3.91
C THR A 106 3.85 -0.24 -5.39
N GLY A 107 2.90 -1.11 -5.77
CA GLY A 107 2.45 -1.25 -7.16
C GLY A 107 1.82 0.02 -7.73
N ARG A 108 0.99 0.72 -6.95
CA ARG A 108 0.39 2.00 -7.36
C ARG A 108 1.43 3.12 -7.49
N LYS A 109 2.45 3.15 -6.63
CA LYS A 109 3.53 4.15 -6.71
C LYS A 109 4.41 3.94 -7.95
N ALA A 110 4.77 2.69 -8.25
CA ALA A 110 5.55 2.35 -9.44
C ALA A 110 4.82 2.76 -10.73
N ALA A 111 3.50 2.51 -10.82
CA ALA A 111 2.70 2.95 -11.97
C ALA A 111 2.61 4.48 -12.10
N LYS A 112 2.41 5.20 -10.98
CA LYS A 112 2.23 6.66 -10.99
C LYS A 112 3.50 7.43 -11.36
N VAL A 113 4.68 6.92 -11.00
CA VAL A 113 5.98 7.60 -11.24
C VAL A 113 6.71 7.03 -12.46
N GLY A 114 6.66 5.71 -12.67
CA GLY A 114 7.42 5.03 -13.71
C GLY A 114 6.89 5.30 -15.13
N VAL A 115 5.56 5.38 -15.30
CA VAL A 115 4.94 5.58 -16.63
C VAL A 115 5.25 6.98 -17.19
N PRO A 116 5.07 8.09 -16.45
CA PRO A 116 5.42 9.41 -16.97
C PRO A 116 6.92 9.59 -17.24
N ALA A 117 7.78 9.04 -16.37
CA ALA A 117 9.23 9.13 -16.52
C ALA A 117 9.72 8.40 -17.79
N ALA A 118 9.21 7.19 -18.04
CA ALA A 118 9.54 6.43 -19.24
C ALA A 118 9.02 7.12 -20.52
N ALA A 119 7.81 7.67 -20.49
CA ALA A 119 7.25 8.42 -21.62
C ALA A 119 8.07 9.68 -21.95
N GLY A 120 8.48 10.44 -20.92
CA GLY A 120 9.32 11.63 -21.09
C GLY A 120 10.69 11.33 -21.70
N ALA A 121 11.37 10.28 -21.22
CA ALA A 121 12.65 9.84 -21.76
C ALA A 121 12.52 9.35 -23.22
N GLY A 122 11.46 8.60 -23.54
CA GLY A 122 11.18 8.13 -24.90
C GLY A 122 10.96 9.27 -25.90
N ALA A 123 10.24 10.32 -25.51
CA ALA A 123 10.01 11.49 -26.36
C ALA A 123 11.30 12.26 -26.68
N LEU A 124 12.17 12.47 -25.69
CA LEU A 124 13.47 13.13 -25.88
C LEU A 124 14.42 12.31 -26.76
N ALA A 125 14.53 11.00 -26.53
CA ALA A 125 15.36 10.15 -27.38
C ALA A 125 14.86 10.09 -28.83
N GLY A 126 13.54 9.95 -29.03
CA GLY A 126 12.93 9.92 -30.35
C GLY A 126 13.12 11.21 -31.15
N SER A 127 12.99 12.37 -30.48
CA SER A 127 13.17 13.69 -31.11
C SER A 127 14.63 13.95 -31.53
N VAL A 128 15.62 13.54 -30.74
CA VAL A 128 17.04 13.63 -31.12
C VAL A 128 17.34 12.78 -32.35
N VAL A 129 16.87 11.53 -32.38
CA VAL A 129 17.08 10.63 -33.52
C VAL A 129 16.40 11.17 -34.79
N ALA A 130 15.15 11.63 -34.67
CA ALA A 130 14.41 12.23 -35.78
C ALA A 130 15.11 13.50 -36.31
N GLY A 131 15.58 14.38 -35.42
CA GLY A 131 16.31 15.59 -35.76
C GLY A 131 17.60 15.29 -36.53
N LEU A 132 18.40 14.32 -36.06
CA LEU A 132 19.64 13.90 -36.73
C LEU A 132 19.37 13.28 -38.11
N ALA A 133 18.29 12.50 -38.24
CA ALA A 133 17.86 11.91 -39.50
C ALA A 133 17.41 12.96 -40.52
N LEU A 134 16.65 13.97 -40.09
CA LEU A 134 16.20 15.09 -40.94
C LEU A 134 17.37 15.98 -41.36
N HIS A 135 18.31 16.26 -40.46
CA HIS A 135 19.51 17.03 -40.77
C HIS A 135 20.37 16.34 -41.85
N ARG A 136 20.58 15.02 -41.72
CA ARG A 136 21.29 14.21 -42.74
C ARG A 136 20.61 14.21 -44.11
N ARG A 137 19.28 14.31 -44.17
CA ARG A 137 18.53 14.42 -45.43
C ARG A 137 18.69 15.79 -46.09
N HIS A 138 18.77 16.86 -45.30
CA HIS A 138 18.95 18.22 -45.83
C HIS A 138 20.37 18.46 -46.37
N VAL A 139 21.40 17.96 -45.69
CA VAL A 139 22.81 18.15 -46.09
C VAL A 139 23.20 17.29 -47.31
N ARG A 140 22.44 16.22 -47.62
CA ARG A 140 22.72 15.32 -48.76
C ARG A 140 22.05 15.71 -50.08
N ARG A 141 21.48 16.91 -50.25
CA ARG A 141 21.05 17.38 -51.59
C ARG A 141 22.26 17.96 -52.33
N PRO A 142 22.83 17.29 -53.36
CA PRO A 142 23.85 17.91 -54.20
C PRO A 142 23.16 18.97 -55.07
N GLY A 143 23.80 20.14 -55.22
CA GLY A 143 23.33 21.21 -56.08
C GLY A 143 23.09 20.72 -57.50
N ARG A 144 21.84 20.77 -57.97
CA ARG A 144 21.54 20.73 -59.41
C ARG A 144 21.89 22.12 -59.98
N LEU A 145 23.16 22.33 -60.30
CA LEU A 145 23.59 23.38 -61.23
C LEU A 145 24.30 22.69 -62.40
N HIS A 146 23.96 23.09 -63.63
CA HIS A 146 24.45 22.62 -64.93
C HIS A 146 23.75 21.40 -65.56
N ALA A 147 22.67 21.68 -66.30
CA ALA A 147 22.38 21.03 -67.58
C ALA A 147 21.31 21.82 -68.36
N ALA A 148 21.67 23.01 -68.85
CA ALA A 148 20.89 23.75 -69.83
C ALA A 148 21.85 24.45 -70.81
N LEU A 149 22.54 23.67 -71.64
CA LEU A 149 23.30 24.14 -72.81
C LEU A 149 23.63 22.92 -73.68
N ARG A 150 22.66 22.48 -74.47
CA ARG A 150 22.82 21.72 -75.74
C ARG A 150 21.46 21.59 -76.42
N ALA A 151 21.01 22.70 -76.97
CA ALA A 151 20.16 22.74 -78.14
C ALA A 151 20.63 23.97 -78.93
N ILE A 152 20.87 23.79 -80.23
CA ILE A 152 21.44 24.74 -81.21
C ILE A 152 22.98 24.68 -81.29
N GLY A 153 23.47 24.11 -82.40
CA GLY A 153 24.88 24.05 -82.81
C GLY A 153 25.23 22.71 -83.40
#